data_AF-A0A2P5HH74-F1
#
_entry.id   AF-A0A2P5HH74-F1
#
_cell.length_a   1.000
_cell.length_b   1.000
_cell.length_c   1.000
_cell.angle_alpha   90.00
_cell.angle_beta   90.00
_cell.angle_gamma   90.00
#
_symmetry.space_group_name_H-M   'P 1'
#
loop_
_entity.id
_entity.type
_entity.pdbx_description
1 polymer ?
#
loop_
_entity_poly.entity_id
_entity_poly.type
_entity_poly.pdbx_seq_one_letter_code
_entity_poly.pdbx_strand_id
1 'polypeptide(L)'
;MDLIPKTTEPKKFAKRDHHLLKPELQTRLSTRNKIVICSILFISWAFIFINLSSSANPPLLEPSTSENLPVRHFSCGEAFFPSPEACGNGGEKCVPNTSGVFEAKTMGFRCPANCVRDAPQDSTPHLVGNQDVTRRPLVIGGPIYRGDSEMCAAAVHAGVLEDAKGGCGVVKRMGQTNSFAGTDIYGVESLSVKTYFPLTFNFPMTNEEVLGACPEINDRSWALPWVSVGHTVLFFQITASAGARAVWIVSVASAHLLRLRSGSEPAEVVSVPAQKAVSDSAPIPNILEPEVYGQTLDNSVSNITFRWATPPPGVEGISMLVDDVERDRVYFRDGHAKDSFFWKRGPQAFVDYIRFGYVKDGAVLKYSPAGTWLLNDTWTGISANAAAS
;
A
#
# COMPACT_ATOMS: atom_id res chain seq x y z
N MET A 1 -45.54 -82.32 -33.61
CA MET A 1 -44.26 -81.78 -34.09
C MET A 1 -43.55 -81.19 -32.88
N ASP A 2 -42.99 -82.03 -32.01
CA ASP A 2 -41.62 -82.58 -32.12
C ASP A 2 -40.55 -81.47 -32.03
N LEU A 3 -39.95 -81.29 -30.85
CA LEU A 3 -38.59 -81.75 -30.53
C LEU A 3 -38.01 -81.05 -29.27
N ILE A 4 -37.92 -81.84 -28.19
CA ILE A 4 -36.75 -82.15 -27.33
C ILE A 4 -35.85 -80.99 -26.82
N PRO A 5 -35.56 -80.94 -25.50
CA PRO A 5 -34.73 -79.92 -24.87
C PRO A 5 -33.23 -80.19 -25.05
N LYS A 6 -32.45 -79.13 -25.30
CA LYS A 6 -30.99 -79.22 -25.38
C LYS A 6 -30.35 -78.92 -24.01
N THR A 7 -29.62 -79.92 -23.55
CA THR A 7 -28.83 -79.99 -22.32
C THR A 7 -27.75 -78.91 -22.22
N THR A 8 -27.47 -78.56 -20.98
CA THR A 8 -26.40 -77.70 -20.46
C THR A 8 -24.99 -78.11 -20.87
N GLU A 9 -24.17 -77.13 -21.28
CA GLU A 9 -22.72 -77.12 -21.07
C GLU A 9 -22.28 -75.73 -20.58
N PRO A 10 -21.46 -75.63 -19.51
CA PRO A 10 -20.90 -74.36 -19.08
C PRO A 10 -19.71 -73.99 -19.98
N LYS A 11 -19.88 -72.95 -20.81
CA LYS A 11 -18.76 -72.33 -21.53
C LYS A 11 -17.83 -71.67 -20.51
N LYS A 12 -16.68 -72.31 -20.26
CA LYS A 12 -15.52 -71.69 -19.61
C LYS A 12 -15.18 -70.40 -20.38
N PHE A 13 -15.46 -69.25 -19.77
CA PHE A 13 -14.91 -67.99 -20.22
C PHE A 13 -13.40 -68.03 -20.00
N ALA A 14 -12.66 -68.09 -21.11
CA ALA A 14 -11.21 -67.97 -21.12
C ALA A 14 -10.82 -66.63 -20.47
N LYS A 15 -10.08 -66.71 -19.36
CA LYS A 15 -9.45 -65.57 -18.71
C LYS A 15 -8.40 -65.03 -19.68
N ARG A 16 -8.71 -63.91 -20.33
CA ARG A 16 -7.73 -63.18 -21.16
C ARG A 16 -6.69 -62.60 -20.21
N ASP A 17 -5.48 -63.15 -20.26
CA ASP A 17 -4.34 -62.65 -19.53
C ASP A 17 -3.96 -61.25 -20.03
N HIS A 18 -4.44 -60.20 -19.34
CA HIS A 18 -3.84 -58.87 -19.38
C HIS A 18 -2.61 -58.82 -18.47
N HIS A 19 -1.70 -59.79 -18.59
CA HIS A 19 -0.38 -59.73 -17.97
C HIS A 19 0.59 -59.01 -18.90
N LEU A 20 0.46 -57.69 -19.02
CA LEU A 20 1.52 -56.80 -19.49
C LEU A 20 1.27 -55.37 -18.94
N LEU A 21 0.89 -55.25 -17.66
CA LEU A 21 1.19 -54.01 -16.94
C LEU A 21 2.70 -53.95 -16.76
N LYS A 22 3.33 -52.97 -17.43
CA LYS A 22 4.72 -52.57 -17.15
C LYS A 22 4.91 -52.53 -15.63
N PRO A 23 5.99 -53.10 -15.07
CA PRO A 23 6.28 -52.91 -13.65
C PRO A 23 6.37 -51.41 -13.40
N GLU A 24 5.49 -50.89 -12.54
CA GLU A 24 5.54 -49.49 -12.11
C GLU A 24 6.99 -49.18 -11.72
N LEU A 25 7.53 -48.07 -12.22
CA LEU A 25 8.94 -47.66 -12.02
C LEU A 25 9.37 -47.80 -10.55
N GLN A 26 8.42 -47.60 -9.63
CA GLN A 26 8.51 -47.83 -8.19
C GLN A 26 9.06 -49.21 -7.79
N THR A 27 8.75 -50.27 -8.52
CA THR A 27 9.16 -51.65 -8.19
C THR A 27 10.59 -51.98 -8.60
N ARG A 28 11.19 -51.18 -9.50
CA ARG A 28 12.53 -51.42 -10.07
C ARG A 28 13.66 -50.71 -9.30
N LEU A 29 13.35 -49.69 -8.51
CA LEU A 29 14.34 -48.86 -7.82
C LEU A 29 14.48 -49.22 -6.32
N SER A 30 15.73 -49.34 -5.85
CA SER A 30 16.06 -49.47 -4.44
C SER A 30 15.59 -48.24 -3.64
N THR A 31 15.22 -48.43 -2.38
CA THR A 31 14.77 -47.36 -1.47
C THR A 31 15.78 -46.22 -1.37
N ARG A 32 17.09 -46.52 -1.35
CA ARG A 32 18.13 -45.48 -1.35
C ARG A 32 18.10 -44.63 -2.63
N ASN A 33 17.96 -45.28 -3.79
CA ASN A 33 17.90 -44.59 -5.07
C ASN A 33 16.63 -43.75 -5.20
N LYS A 34 15.48 -44.23 -4.68
CA LYS A 34 14.25 -43.44 -4.62
C LYS A 34 14.42 -42.16 -3.81
N ILE A 35 15.04 -42.26 -2.63
CA ILE A 35 15.32 -41.09 -1.77
C ILE A 35 16.22 -40.10 -2.51
N VAL A 36 17.33 -40.57 -3.09
CA VAL A 36 18.27 -39.71 -3.84
C VAL A 36 17.58 -38.99 -5.00
N ILE A 37 16.81 -39.71 -5.83
CA ILE A 37 16.13 -39.10 -6.98
C ILE A 37 15.04 -38.13 -6.53
N CYS A 38 14.26 -38.47 -5.50
CA CYS A 38 13.25 -37.56 -4.94
C CYS A 38 13.88 -36.27 -4.40
N SER A 39 15.03 -36.36 -3.72
CA SER A 39 15.77 -35.19 -3.25
C SER A 39 16.29 -34.34 -4.41
N ILE A 40 16.81 -34.96 -5.47
CA ILE A 40 17.26 -34.25 -6.68
C ILE A 40 16.09 -33.51 -7.34
N LEU A 41 14.93 -34.16 -7.49
CA LEU A 41 13.73 -33.55 -8.05
C LEU A 41 13.23 -32.37 -7.21
N PHE A 42 13.34 -32.47 -5.89
CA PHE A 42 12.96 -31.38 -4.98
C PHE A 42 13.91 -30.19 -5.11
N ILE A 43 15.21 -30.44 -5.11
CA ILE A 43 16.23 -29.40 -5.26
C ILE A 43 16.14 -28.75 -6.65
N SER A 44 15.97 -29.55 -7.71
CA SER A 44 15.82 -29.03 -9.07
C SER A 44 14.55 -28.20 -9.20
N TRP A 45 13.43 -28.67 -8.64
CA TRP A 45 12.20 -27.90 -8.62
C TRP A 45 12.38 -26.58 -7.87
N ALA A 46 12.98 -26.60 -6.67
CA ALA A 46 13.21 -25.38 -5.89
C ALA A 46 14.12 -24.39 -6.64
N PHE A 47 15.20 -24.86 -7.25
CA PHE A 47 16.10 -24.03 -8.04
C PHE A 47 15.39 -23.39 -9.24
N ILE A 48 14.64 -24.19 -10.01
CA ILE A 48 13.89 -23.72 -11.17
C ILE A 48 12.81 -22.72 -10.70
N PHE A 49 12.09 -23.03 -9.62
CA PHE A 49 11.06 -22.15 -9.05
C PHE A 49 11.64 -20.78 -8.65
N ILE A 50 12.77 -20.76 -7.94
CA ILE A 50 13.42 -19.51 -7.51
C ILE A 50 13.85 -18.67 -8.73
N ASN A 51 14.50 -19.28 -9.73
CA ASN A 51 15.00 -18.55 -10.91
C ASN A 51 13.87 -18.01 -11.80
N LEU A 52 12.80 -18.79 -11.99
CA LEU A 52 11.64 -18.33 -12.75
C LEU A 52 10.81 -17.31 -11.97
N SER A 53 10.73 -17.44 -10.64
CA SER A 53 10.05 -16.44 -9.81
C SER A 53 10.82 -15.12 -9.77
N SER A 54 12.16 -15.15 -9.71
CA SER A 54 12.97 -13.93 -9.74
C SER A 54 12.91 -13.21 -11.08
N SER A 55 12.63 -13.93 -12.18
CA SER A 55 12.43 -13.32 -13.50
C SER A 55 11.20 -12.39 -13.59
N ALA A 56 10.24 -12.53 -12.67
CA ALA A 56 9.07 -11.64 -12.60
C ALA A 56 9.39 -10.29 -11.92
N ASN A 57 10.45 -10.22 -11.11
CA ASN A 57 10.83 -9.05 -10.32
C ASN A 57 12.31 -8.71 -10.56
N PRO A 58 12.70 -8.28 -11.77
CA PRO A 58 14.07 -7.91 -12.04
C PRO A 58 14.51 -6.74 -11.13
N PRO A 59 15.77 -6.69 -10.69
CA PRO A 59 16.26 -5.53 -9.97
C PRO A 59 16.15 -4.28 -10.86
N LEU A 60 15.77 -3.16 -10.26
CA LEU A 60 15.84 -1.86 -10.94
C LEU A 60 17.23 -1.29 -10.68
N LEU A 61 17.89 -0.83 -11.74
CA LEU A 61 19.23 -0.27 -11.65
C LEU A 61 19.16 1.24 -11.74
N GLU A 62 20.01 1.92 -10.97
CA GLU A 62 20.24 3.34 -11.14
C GLU A 62 21.14 3.57 -12.38
N PRO A 63 20.73 4.36 -13.39
CA PRO A 63 21.50 4.54 -14.62
C PRO A 63 22.88 5.17 -14.43
N SER A 64 23.07 5.98 -13.39
CA SER A 64 24.32 6.71 -13.12
C SER A 64 25.39 5.83 -12.46
N THR A 65 24.99 4.92 -11.56
CA THR A 65 25.90 4.13 -10.72
C THR A 65 25.90 2.64 -11.06
N SER A 66 24.91 2.17 -11.83
CA SER A 66 24.61 0.75 -12.06
C SER A 66 24.34 -0.04 -10.78
N GLU A 67 24.02 0.64 -9.67
CA GLU A 67 23.64 0.00 -8.41
C GLU A 67 22.16 -0.41 -8.40
N ASN A 68 21.84 -1.44 -7.59
CA ASN A 68 20.46 -1.88 -7.40
C ASN A 68 19.69 -0.87 -6.56
N LEU A 69 18.63 -0.29 -7.14
CA LEU A 69 17.67 0.52 -6.40
C LEU A 69 16.84 -0.37 -5.47
N PRO A 70 16.57 0.07 -4.23
CA PRO A 70 15.55 -0.57 -3.41
C PRO A 70 14.21 -0.45 -4.12
N VAL A 71 13.47 -1.56 -4.25
CA VAL A 71 12.16 -1.59 -4.90
C VAL A 71 11.06 -1.89 -3.90
N ARG A 72 10.07 -0.99 -3.79
CA ARG A 72 8.87 -1.18 -2.97
C ARG A 72 7.67 -1.52 -3.85
N HIS A 73 6.84 -2.46 -3.38
CA HIS A 73 5.55 -2.75 -4.00
C HIS A 73 4.49 -1.91 -3.30
N PHE A 74 3.71 -1.16 -4.07
CA PHE A 74 2.60 -0.37 -3.56
C PHE A 74 1.28 -1.05 -3.92
N SER A 75 0.34 -1.05 -2.98
CA SER A 75 -1.07 -1.28 -3.28
C SER A 75 -1.73 0.00 -3.83
N CYS A 76 -2.92 -0.13 -4.44
CA CYS A 76 -3.56 1.02 -5.13
C CYS A 76 -3.89 2.19 -4.20
N GLY A 77 -4.26 1.93 -2.95
CA GLY A 77 -4.54 2.96 -1.94
C GLY A 77 -3.34 3.34 -1.07
N GLU A 78 -2.13 2.97 -1.47
CA GLU A 78 -0.93 3.21 -0.66
C GLU A 78 -0.22 4.51 -1.04
N ALA A 79 0.13 5.28 -0.02
CA ALA A 79 0.88 6.53 -0.12
C ALA A 79 2.11 6.48 0.81
N PHE A 80 3.05 7.40 0.62
CA PHE A 80 4.17 7.55 1.55
C PHE A 80 3.75 8.17 2.89
N PHE A 81 2.66 8.93 2.89
CA PHE A 81 2.06 9.57 4.06
C PHE A 81 0.63 9.04 4.24
N PRO A 82 0.45 7.85 4.84
CA PRO A 82 -0.84 7.15 4.86
C PRO A 82 -1.91 7.85 5.72
N SER A 83 -1.52 8.43 6.85
CA SER A 83 -2.42 9.27 7.65
C SER A 83 -1.63 10.21 8.57
N PRO A 84 -2.23 11.32 9.02
CA PRO A 84 -1.59 12.23 9.96
C PRO A 84 -1.15 11.53 11.26
N GLU A 85 -1.99 10.64 11.80
CA GLU A 85 -1.74 9.94 13.06
C GLU A 85 -0.67 8.84 12.92
N ALA A 86 -0.69 8.12 11.79
CA ALA A 86 0.31 7.09 11.50
C ALA A 86 1.72 7.69 11.38
N CYS A 87 1.81 8.90 10.81
CA CYS A 87 3.07 9.62 10.62
C CYS A 87 3.59 10.32 11.88
N GLY A 88 2.81 10.39 12.95
CA GLY A 88 3.21 11.00 14.21
C GLY A 88 3.29 12.52 14.15
N ASN A 89 3.72 13.13 15.26
CA ASN A 89 3.74 14.58 15.39
C ASN A 89 4.69 15.21 14.36
N GLY A 90 4.20 16.20 13.61
CA GLY A 90 4.92 16.86 12.52
C GLY A 90 5.20 15.95 11.32
N GLY A 91 4.65 14.73 11.28
CA GLY A 91 4.93 13.75 10.24
C GLY A 91 6.29 13.05 10.38
N GLU A 92 6.92 13.13 11.56
CA GLU A 92 8.29 12.68 11.85
C GLU A 92 8.61 11.23 11.43
N LYS A 93 7.61 10.33 11.41
CA LYS A 93 7.78 8.92 11.02
C LYS A 93 7.74 8.69 9.51
N CYS A 94 7.17 9.63 8.75
CA CYS A 94 6.98 9.51 7.31
C CYS A 94 7.94 10.38 6.50
N VAL A 95 8.61 11.34 7.13
CA VAL A 95 9.59 12.21 6.47
C VAL A 95 11.00 11.62 6.55
N PRO A 96 11.85 11.81 5.53
CA PRO A 96 13.26 11.42 5.62
C PRO A 96 13.94 12.22 6.73
N ASN A 97 14.52 11.55 7.72
CA ASN A 97 15.28 12.22 8.77
C ASN A 97 16.56 12.84 8.17
N THR A 98 16.95 14.03 8.64
CA THR A 98 18.21 14.70 8.30
C THR A 98 19.46 13.90 8.72
N SER A 99 19.29 12.78 9.42
CA SER A 99 20.35 11.82 9.76
C SER A 99 20.72 10.83 8.65
N GLY A 100 20.06 10.85 7.48
CA GLY A 100 20.45 10.02 6.32
C GLY A 100 20.16 8.53 6.47
N VAL A 101 19.32 8.12 7.43
CA VAL A 101 18.97 6.72 7.69
C VAL A 101 17.45 6.57 7.60
N PHE A 102 16.92 6.34 6.39
CA PHE A 102 15.80 5.46 5.99
C PHE A 102 15.12 5.91 4.68
N GLU A 103 14.86 4.91 3.81
CA GLU A 103 14.42 4.93 2.41
C GLU A 103 15.24 5.85 1.48
N ALA A 104 15.83 5.26 0.44
CA ALA A 104 16.64 6.00 -0.52
C ALA A 104 15.83 7.16 -1.12
N LYS A 105 16.46 8.35 -1.19
CA LYS A 105 15.88 9.56 -1.83
C LYS A 105 15.32 9.23 -3.22
N THR A 106 15.92 8.26 -3.89
CA THR A 106 15.47 7.68 -5.15
C THR A 106 15.27 6.18 -4.95
N MET A 107 14.11 5.66 -5.32
CA MET A 107 13.79 4.24 -5.19
C MET A 107 12.96 3.76 -6.37
N GLY A 108 13.03 2.46 -6.63
CA GLY A 108 12.12 1.79 -7.54
C GLY A 108 10.77 1.55 -6.87
N PHE A 109 9.70 1.57 -7.65
CA PHE A 109 8.37 1.17 -7.19
C PHE A 109 7.70 0.23 -8.18
N ARG A 110 6.75 -0.57 -7.68
CA ARG A 110 5.88 -1.45 -8.46
C ARG A 110 4.43 -1.24 -8.07
N CYS A 111 3.55 -1.25 -9.06
CA CYS A 111 2.13 -1.02 -8.92
C CYS A 111 1.33 -2.09 -9.66
N PRO A 112 0.22 -2.59 -9.09
CA PRO A 112 -0.71 -3.43 -9.80
C PRO A 112 -1.46 -2.63 -10.87
N ALA A 113 -2.14 -3.36 -11.76
CA ALA A 113 -3.01 -2.77 -12.76
C ALA A 113 -4.33 -2.28 -12.17
N ASN A 114 -4.94 -1.30 -12.85
CA ASN A 114 -6.26 -0.73 -12.63
C ASN A 114 -6.42 0.01 -11.30
N CYS A 115 -5.36 0.65 -10.79
CA CYS A 115 -5.44 1.39 -9.54
C CYS A 115 -6.28 2.67 -9.63
N VAL A 116 -6.42 3.26 -10.82
CA VAL A 116 -7.31 4.42 -11.02
C VAL A 116 -8.76 3.95 -11.14
N ARG A 117 -9.00 2.91 -11.93
CA ARG A 117 -10.37 2.37 -12.12
C ARG A 117 -10.94 1.73 -10.87
N ASP A 118 -10.12 0.95 -10.15
CA ASP A 118 -10.52 0.16 -9.00
C ASP A 118 -10.14 0.87 -7.68
N ALA A 119 -9.92 2.19 -7.74
CA ALA A 119 -9.56 3.02 -6.59
C ALA A 119 -10.57 2.83 -5.43
N PRO A 120 -10.09 2.76 -4.17
CA PRO A 120 -10.96 2.57 -3.02
C PRO A 120 -12.09 3.60 -2.99
N GLN A 121 -13.33 3.12 -3.02
CA GLN A 121 -14.54 3.96 -2.98
C GLN A 121 -14.96 4.30 -1.52
N ASP A 122 -14.10 4.00 -0.54
CA ASP A 122 -14.49 4.04 0.87
C ASP A 122 -14.71 5.49 1.37
N SER A 123 -15.54 5.54 2.41
CA SER A 123 -16.38 6.63 2.90
C SER A 123 -15.69 7.65 3.82
N THR A 124 -14.43 7.43 4.19
CA THR A 124 -13.66 8.37 5.02
C THR A 124 -13.07 9.47 4.15
N PRO A 125 -13.47 10.74 4.32
CA PRO A 125 -12.93 11.82 3.51
C PRO A 125 -11.45 12.03 3.78
N HIS A 126 -10.66 12.11 2.70
CA HIS A 126 -9.28 12.57 2.75
C HIS A 126 -9.26 14.09 2.86
N LEU A 127 -8.46 14.60 3.79
CA LEU A 127 -8.36 16.03 4.06
C LEU A 127 -7.36 16.66 3.09
N VAL A 128 -7.81 17.65 2.33
CA VAL A 128 -6.98 18.40 1.37
C VAL A 128 -7.21 19.88 1.56
N GLY A 129 -6.47 20.49 2.49
CA GLY A 129 -6.68 21.88 2.87
C GLY A 129 -8.09 22.11 3.41
N ASN A 130 -8.90 22.93 2.72
CA ASN A 130 -10.29 23.19 3.08
C ASN A 130 -11.30 22.21 2.48
N GLN A 131 -10.85 21.19 1.76
CA GLN A 131 -11.71 20.21 1.09
C GLN A 131 -11.65 18.86 1.78
N ASP A 132 -12.78 18.16 1.74
CA ASP A 132 -12.93 16.79 2.21
C ASP A 132 -13.24 15.93 0.98
N VAL A 133 -12.26 15.13 0.55
CA VAL A 133 -12.27 14.43 -0.74
C VAL A 133 -12.68 12.98 -0.55
N THR A 134 -13.67 12.51 -1.29
CA THR A 134 -14.15 11.12 -1.26
C THR A 134 -14.37 10.58 -2.67
N ARG A 135 -14.44 9.25 -2.83
CA ARG A 135 -14.89 8.55 -4.05
C ARG A 135 -14.07 8.80 -5.32
N ARG A 136 -12.75 8.98 -5.19
CA ARG A 136 -11.81 9.11 -6.31
C ARG A 136 -10.41 8.67 -5.87
N PRO A 137 -9.54 8.26 -6.81
CA PRO A 137 -8.12 8.14 -6.49
C PRO A 137 -7.58 9.47 -5.99
N LEU A 138 -6.79 9.44 -4.92
CA LEU A 138 -6.25 10.64 -4.29
C LEU A 138 -4.93 11.03 -4.95
N VAL A 139 -4.97 12.03 -5.81
CA VAL A 139 -3.77 12.62 -6.42
C VAL A 139 -3.77 14.12 -6.15
N ILE A 140 -2.69 14.64 -5.58
CA ILE A 140 -2.58 16.04 -5.16
C ILE A 140 -1.27 16.59 -5.70
N GLY A 141 -1.38 17.59 -6.58
CA GLY A 141 -0.23 18.16 -7.26
C GLY A 141 0.13 17.48 -8.59
N GLY A 142 1.18 18.02 -9.21
CA GLY A 142 1.72 17.64 -10.52
C GLY A 142 2.52 18.81 -11.10
N PRO A 143 3.82 18.66 -11.45
CA PRO A 143 4.66 17.45 -11.44
C PRO A 143 5.25 17.08 -10.06
N ILE A 144 5.03 17.90 -9.03
CA ILE A 144 5.40 17.61 -7.64
C ILE A 144 4.13 17.17 -6.91
N TYR A 145 4.15 15.95 -6.37
CA TYR A 145 3.01 15.34 -5.69
C TYR A 145 3.17 15.44 -4.18
N ARG A 146 2.06 15.67 -3.49
CA ARG A 146 1.99 15.63 -2.02
C ARG A 146 2.15 14.20 -1.54
N GLY A 147 2.87 13.98 -0.43
CA GLY A 147 3.30 12.65 0.03
C GLY A 147 2.16 11.69 0.40
N ASP A 148 0.95 12.20 0.59
CA ASP A 148 -0.28 11.46 0.83
C ASP A 148 -1.08 11.15 -0.45
N SER A 149 -0.56 11.51 -1.63
CA SER A 149 -1.12 11.03 -2.90
C SER A 149 -0.89 9.52 -3.04
N GLU A 150 -1.90 8.80 -3.53
CA GLU A 150 -1.80 7.40 -3.90
C GLU A 150 -0.72 7.22 -4.97
N MET A 151 0.31 6.42 -4.65
CA MET A 151 1.52 6.30 -5.47
C MET A 151 1.20 5.88 -6.91
N CYS A 152 0.37 4.84 -7.05
CA CYS A 152 0.07 4.25 -8.35
C CYS A 152 -0.81 5.17 -9.22
N ALA A 153 -1.80 5.84 -8.62
CA ALA A 153 -2.62 6.82 -9.32
C ALA A 153 -1.79 8.04 -9.74
N ALA A 154 -0.88 8.53 -8.88
CA ALA A 154 0.05 9.61 -9.20
C ALA A 154 1.00 9.22 -10.34
N ALA A 155 1.46 7.96 -10.39
CA ALA A 155 2.31 7.46 -11.47
C ALA A 155 1.58 7.40 -12.82
N VAL A 156 0.28 7.04 -12.83
CA VAL A 156 -0.56 7.12 -14.02
C VAL A 156 -0.77 8.57 -14.44
N HIS A 157 -1.11 9.45 -13.49
CA HIS A 157 -1.25 10.90 -13.74
C HIS A 157 0.03 11.50 -14.36
N ALA A 158 1.20 11.07 -13.89
CA ALA A 158 2.50 11.52 -14.42
C ALA A 158 2.85 10.94 -15.80
N GLY A 159 2.10 9.96 -16.31
CA GLY A 159 2.41 9.24 -17.55
C GLY A 159 3.53 8.22 -17.43
N VAL A 160 3.93 7.86 -16.21
CA VAL A 160 4.95 6.84 -15.95
C VAL A 160 4.38 5.44 -16.16
N LEU A 161 3.10 5.25 -15.79
CA LEU A 161 2.39 3.98 -15.91
C LEU A 161 1.13 4.11 -16.76
N GLU A 162 0.74 2.99 -17.38
CA GLU A 162 -0.58 2.81 -17.99
C GLU A 162 -1.47 2.07 -16.99
N ASP A 163 -2.63 2.64 -16.62
CA ASP A 163 -3.50 2.08 -15.58
C ASP A 163 -3.84 0.61 -15.85
N ALA A 164 -4.24 0.27 -17.07
CA ALA A 164 -4.66 -1.10 -17.43
C ALA A 164 -3.56 -2.17 -17.26
N LYS A 165 -2.29 -1.79 -17.24
CA LYS A 165 -1.15 -2.71 -17.10
C LYS A 165 -0.48 -2.63 -15.73
N GLY A 166 -0.59 -1.50 -15.05
CA GLY A 166 0.25 -1.20 -13.89
C GLY A 166 1.73 -1.13 -14.32
N GLY A 167 2.62 -1.60 -13.48
CA GLY A 167 4.03 -1.76 -13.84
C GLY A 167 4.96 -1.27 -12.75
N CYS A 168 6.04 -0.62 -13.16
CA CYS A 168 7.10 -0.18 -12.28
C CYS A 168 7.70 1.14 -12.77
N GLY A 169 8.42 1.82 -11.90
CA GLY A 169 9.13 3.03 -12.25
C GLY A 169 10.09 3.45 -11.16
N VAL A 170 10.64 4.65 -11.30
CA VAL A 170 11.46 5.27 -10.27
C VAL A 170 10.70 6.46 -9.71
N VAL A 171 10.78 6.61 -8.39
CA VAL A 171 10.25 7.77 -7.68
C VAL A 171 11.35 8.41 -6.86
N LYS A 172 11.35 9.74 -6.83
CA LYS A 172 12.26 10.54 -6.03
C LYS A 172 11.46 11.24 -4.94
N ARG A 173 11.74 10.86 -3.70
CA ARG A 173 11.19 11.52 -2.51
C ARG A 173 11.92 12.83 -2.29
N MET A 174 11.16 13.84 -1.93
CA MET A 174 11.60 15.21 -1.73
C MET A 174 11.11 15.71 -0.38
N GLY A 175 11.68 16.81 0.08
CA GLY A 175 11.30 17.42 1.34
C GLY A 175 9.97 18.18 1.25
N GLN A 176 9.85 19.18 2.10
CA GLN A 176 8.65 19.99 2.19
C GLN A 176 8.39 20.85 0.95
N THR A 177 7.12 21.14 0.68
CA THR A 177 6.66 22.14 -0.30
C THR A 177 5.40 22.81 0.26
N ASN A 178 4.99 23.94 -0.32
CA ASN A 178 3.89 24.78 0.19
C ASN A 178 2.78 25.08 -0.84
N SER A 179 2.87 24.52 -2.04
CA SER A 179 1.88 24.71 -3.10
C SER A 179 1.90 23.55 -4.08
N PHE A 180 0.72 23.10 -4.47
CA PHE A 180 0.50 21.99 -5.38
C PHE A 180 -0.44 22.44 -6.50
N ALA A 181 0.01 22.36 -7.74
CA ALA A 181 -0.81 22.64 -8.91
C ALA A 181 -1.55 21.37 -9.33
N GLY A 182 -2.86 21.49 -9.53
CA GLY A 182 -3.71 20.39 -10.01
C GLY A 182 -3.87 20.46 -11.51
N THR A 183 -3.94 19.30 -12.16
CA THR A 183 -4.10 19.12 -13.59
C THR A 183 -4.93 17.86 -13.88
N ASP A 184 -5.44 17.74 -15.10
CA ASP A 184 -6.01 16.48 -15.60
C ASP A 184 -5.12 15.96 -16.73
N ILE A 185 -4.40 14.86 -16.45
CA ILE A 185 -3.43 14.27 -17.37
C ILE A 185 -3.62 12.75 -17.35
N TYR A 186 -3.59 12.14 -18.54
CA TYR A 186 -3.80 10.70 -18.73
C TYR A 186 -5.10 10.15 -18.10
N GLY A 187 -6.14 10.99 -18.01
CA GLY A 187 -7.45 10.62 -17.47
C GLY A 187 -7.49 10.53 -15.95
N VAL A 188 -6.49 11.10 -15.26
CA VAL A 188 -6.46 11.23 -13.80
C VAL A 188 -6.49 12.72 -13.49
N GLU A 189 -7.43 13.13 -12.63
CA GLU A 189 -7.49 14.50 -12.12
C GLU A 189 -6.69 14.59 -10.80
N SER A 190 -5.75 15.52 -10.74
CA SER A 190 -5.05 15.90 -9.50
C SER A 190 -5.59 17.19 -8.90
N LEU A 191 -5.60 17.25 -7.57
CA LEU A 191 -6.09 18.40 -6.81
C LEU A 191 -5.03 19.48 -6.67
N SER A 192 -5.46 20.73 -6.81
CA SER A 192 -4.64 21.90 -6.53
C SER A 192 -4.87 22.39 -5.11
N VAL A 193 -3.82 22.64 -4.33
CA VAL A 193 -3.94 23.19 -2.98
C VAL A 193 -2.69 23.99 -2.61
N LYS A 194 -2.88 25.15 -1.98
CA LYS A 194 -1.79 25.94 -1.39
C LYS A 194 -1.71 25.62 0.10
N THR A 195 -0.84 24.70 0.48
CA THR A 195 -0.70 24.22 1.86
C THR A 195 0.72 23.73 2.07
N TYR A 196 1.27 23.91 3.28
CA TYR A 196 2.52 23.26 3.64
C TYR A 196 2.31 21.74 3.69
N PHE A 197 3.29 20.97 3.23
CA PHE A 197 3.31 19.53 3.49
C PHE A 197 4.76 19.05 3.60
N PRO A 198 5.11 18.20 4.57
CA PRO A 198 6.49 17.93 4.93
C PRO A 198 7.16 16.89 4.02
N LEU A 199 6.39 16.13 3.24
CA LEU A 199 6.87 15.11 2.33
C LEU A 199 6.29 15.31 0.92
N THR A 200 7.14 15.39 -0.08
CA THR A 200 6.70 15.40 -1.48
C THR A 200 7.44 14.34 -2.29
N PHE A 201 6.97 14.06 -3.49
CA PHE A 201 7.70 13.22 -4.43
C PHE A 201 7.47 13.66 -5.87
N ASN A 202 8.35 13.25 -6.76
CA ASN A 202 8.16 13.39 -8.20
C ASN A 202 8.67 12.15 -8.93
N PHE A 203 8.23 12.02 -10.18
CA PHE A 203 8.75 11.01 -11.09
C PHE A 203 9.76 11.67 -12.02
N PRO A 204 11.00 11.19 -12.05
CA PRO A 204 12.00 11.75 -12.96
C PRO A 204 11.69 11.29 -14.39
N MET A 205 11.70 12.24 -15.34
CA MET A 205 11.22 12.03 -16.73
C MET A 205 12.32 12.11 -17.79
N THR A 206 13.57 12.43 -17.41
CA THR A 206 14.68 12.57 -18.36
C THR A 206 15.68 11.43 -18.19
N ASN A 207 16.36 11.05 -19.28
CA ASN A 207 17.36 9.98 -19.25
C ASN A 207 18.56 10.28 -18.33
N GLU A 208 18.75 11.55 -17.94
CA GLU A 208 19.76 11.99 -16.96
C GLU A 208 19.30 11.78 -15.51
N GLU A 209 17.98 11.83 -15.25
CA GLU A 209 17.38 11.48 -13.97
C GLU A 209 16.70 10.10 -14.11
N VAL A 210 17.48 9.02 -13.95
CA VAL A 210 16.99 7.68 -13.63
C VAL A 210 15.67 7.28 -14.33
N LEU A 211 15.66 7.16 -15.67
CA LEU A 211 14.55 6.48 -16.36
C LEU A 211 14.69 4.98 -16.09
N GLY A 212 14.18 4.53 -14.95
CA GLY A 212 14.02 3.12 -14.64
C GLY A 212 12.91 2.55 -15.50
N ALA A 213 13.21 2.29 -16.78
CA ALA A 213 12.31 1.49 -17.59
C ALA A 213 12.18 0.12 -16.93
N CYS A 214 10.94 -0.32 -16.68
CA CYS A 214 10.73 -1.73 -16.42
C CYS A 214 11.36 -2.52 -17.57
N PRO A 215 12.26 -3.47 -17.30
CA PRO A 215 12.76 -4.33 -18.36
C PRO A 215 11.57 -4.90 -19.10
N GLU A 216 11.52 -4.77 -20.43
CA GLU A 216 10.48 -5.42 -21.22
C GLU A 216 10.48 -6.90 -20.84
N ILE A 217 9.36 -7.31 -20.25
CA ILE A 217 9.31 -8.49 -19.45
C ILE A 217 9.27 -9.71 -20.40
N ASN A 218 10.39 -10.42 -20.55
CA ASN A 218 10.32 -11.85 -20.85
C ASN A 218 10.01 -12.57 -19.53
N ASP A 219 8.80 -12.34 -18.99
CA ASP A 219 8.34 -12.97 -17.75
C ASP A 219 8.34 -14.45 -18.07
N ARG A 220 9.26 -15.23 -17.53
CA ARG A 220 9.19 -16.68 -17.71
C ARG A 220 8.35 -17.30 -16.61
N SER A 221 7.93 -16.53 -15.61
CA SER A 221 7.21 -17.03 -14.45
C SER A 221 5.84 -17.61 -14.79
N TRP A 222 5.25 -17.27 -15.95
CA TRP A 222 4.05 -17.96 -16.46
C TRP A 222 4.26 -19.47 -16.63
N ALA A 223 5.51 -19.93 -16.79
CA ALA A 223 5.85 -21.33 -16.89
C ALA A 223 5.83 -22.06 -15.52
N LEU A 224 5.82 -21.34 -14.40
CA LEU A 224 5.89 -21.94 -13.06
C LEU A 224 4.78 -22.95 -12.74
N PRO A 225 3.49 -22.70 -13.05
CA PRO A 225 2.43 -23.69 -12.84
C PRO A 225 2.73 -25.00 -13.59
N TRP A 226 3.17 -24.91 -14.84
CA TRP A 226 3.48 -26.06 -15.69
C TRP A 226 4.69 -26.85 -15.17
N VAL A 227 5.76 -26.15 -14.77
CA VAL A 227 6.95 -26.75 -14.16
C VAL A 227 6.60 -27.48 -12.86
N SER A 228 5.79 -26.87 -11.99
CA SER A 228 5.34 -27.49 -10.74
C SER A 228 4.50 -28.74 -10.98
N VAL A 229 3.59 -28.71 -11.95
CA VAL A 229 2.78 -29.90 -12.32
C VAL A 229 3.68 -31.01 -12.83
N GLY A 230 4.60 -30.72 -13.74
CA GLY A 230 5.54 -31.71 -14.30
C GLY A 230 6.39 -32.39 -13.21
N HIS A 231 7.00 -31.62 -12.32
CA HIS A 231 7.80 -32.17 -11.22
C HIS A 231 6.94 -32.99 -10.23
N THR A 232 5.71 -32.54 -9.95
CA THR A 232 4.79 -33.28 -9.07
C THR A 232 4.45 -34.65 -9.65
N VAL A 233 4.17 -34.71 -10.96
CA VAL A 233 3.93 -35.99 -11.64
C VAL A 233 5.15 -36.89 -11.55
N LEU A 234 6.35 -36.40 -11.88
CA LEU A 234 7.58 -37.19 -11.78
C LEU A 234 7.83 -37.70 -10.35
N PHE A 235 7.66 -36.84 -9.34
CA PHE A 235 7.86 -37.20 -7.95
C PHE A 235 6.91 -38.32 -7.52
N PHE A 236 5.62 -38.22 -7.89
CA PHE A 236 4.59 -39.19 -7.50
C PHE A 236 4.75 -40.54 -8.19
N GLN A 237 5.35 -40.56 -9.39
CA GLN A 237 5.70 -41.79 -10.10
C GLN A 237 6.86 -42.55 -9.43
N ILE A 238 7.72 -41.87 -8.66
CA ILE A 238 8.92 -42.47 -8.03
C ILE A 238 8.62 -42.94 -6.60
N THR A 239 7.77 -42.24 -5.86
CA THR A 239 7.42 -42.59 -4.47
C THR A 239 5.92 -42.80 -4.28
N ALA A 240 5.57 -43.88 -3.57
CA ALA A 240 4.22 -44.17 -3.09
C ALA A 240 3.99 -43.74 -1.62
N SER A 241 5.02 -43.21 -0.95
CA SER A 241 4.91 -42.78 0.45
C SER A 241 3.95 -41.59 0.58
N ALA A 242 2.87 -41.78 1.34
CA ALA A 242 1.89 -40.73 1.62
C ALA A 242 2.55 -39.51 2.29
N GLY A 243 3.47 -39.73 3.24
CA GLY A 243 4.18 -38.65 3.91
C GLY A 243 5.06 -37.84 2.96
N ALA A 244 5.82 -38.50 2.08
CA ALA A 244 6.67 -37.80 1.11
C ALA A 244 5.84 -36.97 0.12
N ARG A 245 4.71 -37.52 -0.34
CA ARG A 245 3.77 -36.82 -1.23
C ARG A 245 3.12 -35.62 -0.55
N ALA A 246 2.75 -35.75 0.74
CA ALA A 246 2.18 -34.64 1.51
C ALA A 246 3.19 -33.49 1.67
N VAL A 247 4.44 -33.81 2.05
CA VAL A 247 5.52 -32.80 2.15
C VAL A 247 5.71 -32.08 0.83
N TRP A 248 5.78 -32.81 -0.30
CA TRP A 248 5.89 -32.22 -1.62
C TRP A 248 4.74 -31.24 -1.92
N ILE A 249 3.49 -31.68 -1.76
CA ILE A 249 2.31 -30.85 -2.04
C ILE A 249 2.34 -29.58 -1.19
N VAL A 250 2.61 -29.71 0.12
CA VAL A 250 2.66 -28.56 1.03
C VAL A 250 3.77 -27.60 0.61
N SER A 251 4.97 -28.08 0.28
CA SER A 251 6.06 -27.21 -0.19
C SER A 251 5.73 -26.48 -1.49
N VAL A 252 5.13 -27.17 -2.46
CA VAL A 252 4.69 -26.54 -3.72
C VAL A 252 3.60 -25.50 -3.47
N ALA A 253 2.59 -25.84 -2.67
CA ALA A 253 1.49 -24.93 -2.33
C ALA A 253 2.00 -23.70 -1.58
N SER A 254 2.84 -23.89 -0.55
CA SER A 254 3.45 -22.79 0.20
C SER A 254 4.29 -21.88 -0.68
N ALA A 255 5.09 -22.43 -1.60
CA ALA A 255 5.91 -21.61 -2.50
C ALA A 255 5.06 -20.77 -3.46
N HIS A 256 4.00 -21.33 -4.03
CA HIS A 256 3.06 -20.57 -4.88
C HIS A 256 2.28 -19.53 -4.09
N LEU A 257 1.83 -19.85 -2.86
CA LEU A 257 1.18 -18.88 -1.97
C LEU A 257 2.13 -17.75 -1.58
N LEU A 258 3.38 -18.05 -1.24
CA LEU A 258 4.39 -17.03 -0.95
C LEU A 258 4.69 -16.16 -2.17
N ARG A 259 4.67 -16.73 -3.38
CA ARG A 259 4.84 -15.96 -4.61
C ARG A 259 3.66 -15.03 -4.87
N LEU A 260 2.43 -15.54 -4.74
CA LEU A 260 1.22 -14.71 -4.82
C LEU A 260 1.25 -13.61 -3.77
N ARG A 261 1.67 -13.94 -2.53
CA ARG A 261 1.88 -12.97 -1.46
C ARG A 261 3.06 -12.03 -1.72
N SER A 262 4.10 -12.39 -2.46
CA SER A 262 5.15 -11.42 -2.84
C SER A 262 4.71 -10.46 -3.95
N GLY A 263 3.69 -10.83 -4.73
CA GLY A 263 2.99 -9.92 -5.65
C GLY A 263 1.80 -9.20 -5.03
N SER A 264 1.42 -9.60 -3.82
CA SER A 264 0.34 -9.04 -3.02
C SER A 264 0.76 -9.10 -1.57
N GLU A 265 1.91 -8.51 -1.22
CA GLU A 265 2.22 -8.41 0.20
C GLU A 265 1.12 -7.48 0.65
N PRO A 266 0.20 -7.91 1.54
CA PRO A 266 -0.33 -6.89 2.41
C PRO A 266 0.94 -6.37 3.05
N ALA A 267 1.31 -5.12 2.75
CA ALA A 267 2.07 -4.32 3.71
C ALA A 267 1.60 -4.81 5.06
N GLU A 268 2.53 -5.28 5.92
CA GLU A 268 2.19 -5.71 7.27
C GLU A 268 1.06 -4.80 7.68
N VAL A 269 -0.14 -5.37 7.78
CA VAL A 269 -1.27 -4.61 8.20
C VAL A 269 -0.91 -4.48 9.67
N VAL A 270 -0.02 -3.52 10.00
CA VAL A 270 -0.42 -2.43 10.84
C VAL A 270 -1.82 -2.18 10.34
N SER A 271 -2.75 -2.83 11.04
CA SER A 271 -4.07 -2.34 11.11
C SER A 271 -3.82 -0.91 11.60
N VAL A 272 -3.59 0.01 10.66
CA VAL A 272 -4.29 1.26 10.66
C VAL A 272 -5.68 0.76 10.96
N PRO A 273 -6.14 0.93 12.22
CA PRO A 273 -7.47 0.50 12.56
C PRO A 273 -8.29 1.15 11.46
N ALA A 274 -8.94 0.34 10.61
CA ALA A 274 -9.77 0.84 9.52
C ALA A 274 -10.49 2.03 10.15
N GLN A 275 -10.19 3.26 9.68
CA GLN A 275 -10.68 4.47 10.35
C GLN A 275 -12.17 4.23 10.47
N LYS A 276 -12.60 3.91 11.68
CA LYS A 276 -13.83 3.13 11.88
C LYS A 276 -14.91 3.98 11.29
N ALA A 277 -15.53 3.51 10.20
CA ALA A 277 -16.46 4.26 9.35
C ALA A 277 -17.10 5.37 10.18
N VAL A 278 -16.58 6.59 9.98
CA VAL A 278 -16.85 7.69 10.88
C VAL A 278 -18.35 7.93 10.80
N SER A 279 -19.07 7.56 11.86
CA SER A 279 -20.49 7.88 11.96
C SER A 279 -20.60 9.39 11.78
N ASP A 280 -21.44 9.86 10.86
CA ASP A 280 -21.67 11.29 10.65
C ASP A 280 -22.10 12.03 11.93
N SER A 281 -22.49 11.28 12.97
CA SER A 281 -22.79 11.74 14.32
C SER A 281 -21.59 11.87 15.28
N ALA A 282 -20.35 11.66 14.83
CA ALA A 282 -19.19 11.76 15.71
C ALA A 282 -19.01 13.20 16.22
N PRO A 283 -18.85 13.41 17.55
CA PRO A 283 -18.69 14.75 18.10
C PRO A 283 -17.36 15.36 17.64
N ILE A 284 -17.37 16.66 17.39
CA ILE A 284 -16.17 17.45 17.08
C ILE A 284 -15.85 18.40 18.25
N PRO A 285 -14.58 18.74 18.50
CA PRO A 285 -14.20 19.69 19.54
C PRO A 285 -14.85 21.06 19.35
N ASN A 286 -15.44 21.60 20.43
CA ASN A 286 -15.91 22.98 20.47
C ASN A 286 -14.73 23.90 20.83
N ILE A 287 -14.14 24.50 19.79
CA ILE A 287 -12.99 25.39 19.88
C ILE A 287 -13.50 26.82 20.09
N LEU A 288 -12.96 27.50 21.11
CA LEU A 288 -13.27 28.89 21.41
C LEU A 288 -12.59 29.82 20.39
N GLU A 289 -13.02 31.07 20.33
CA GLU A 289 -12.36 32.07 19.48
C GLU A 289 -10.87 32.16 19.87
N PRO A 290 -9.94 31.97 18.92
CA PRO A 290 -8.53 31.90 19.24
C PRO A 290 -7.92 33.27 19.53
N GLU A 291 -6.86 33.25 20.34
CA GLU A 291 -6.01 34.43 20.53
C GLU A 291 -4.99 34.49 19.40
N VAL A 292 -5.12 35.48 18.52
CA VAL A 292 -4.18 35.72 17.41
C VAL A 292 -3.25 36.87 17.76
N TYR A 293 -1.95 36.61 17.75
CA TYR A 293 -0.92 37.63 17.93
C TYR A 293 -0.19 37.83 16.59
N GLY A 294 -0.60 38.90 15.89
CA GLY A 294 -0.13 39.25 14.55
C GLY A 294 1.10 40.18 14.50
N GLN A 295 1.76 40.18 13.35
CA GLN A 295 3.05 40.85 13.07
C GLN A 295 3.01 42.38 12.97
N THR A 296 1.97 43.10 13.38
CA THR A 296 1.91 44.56 13.16
C THR A 296 2.93 45.39 13.95
N LEU A 297 3.85 44.80 14.74
CA LEU A 297 4.69 45.58 15.65
C LEU A 297 6.22 45.29 15.70
N ASP A 298 6.79 44.14 15.30
CA ASP A 298 8.26 43.94 15.52
C ASP A 298 8.95 42.73 14.84
N ASN A 299 8.76 42.46 13.53
CA ASN A 299 9.38 41.29 12.86
C ASN A 299 9.09 39.92 13.54
N SER A 300 8.06 39.84 14.37
CA SER A 300 7.77 38.70 15.27
C SER A 300 6.82 37.71 14.60
N VAL A 301 7.22 36.46 14.36
CA VAL A 301 6.39 35.43 13.69
C VAL A 301 4.98 35.34 14.28
N SER A 302 3.94 35.54 13.44
CA SER A 302 2.54 35.45 13.87
C SER A 302 2.27 34.10 14.53
N ASN A 303 1.43 34.11 15.56
CA ASN A 303 1.01 32.91 16.25
C ASN A 303 -0.48 32.95 16.60
N ILE A 304 -1.02 31.77 16.84
CA ILE A 304 -2.43 31.56 17.13
C ILE A 304 -2.53 30.51 18.25
N THR A 305 -3.33 30.82 19.27
CA THR A 305 -3.57 29.94 20.41
C THR A 305 -5.03 29.56 20.50
N PHE A 306 -5.29 28.25 20.52
CA PHE A 306 -6.63 27.69 20.61
C PHE A 306 -6.89 27.13 22.00
N ARG A 307 -8.06 27.48 22.55
CA ARG A 307 -8.64 26.88 23.75
C ARG A 307 -9.94 26.19 23.37
N TRP A 308 -10.40 25.26 24.18
CA TRP A 308 -11.63 24.51 23.93
C TRP A 308 -12.58 24.57 25.11
N ALA A 309 -13.87 24.46 24.83
CA ALA A 309 -14.89 24.29 25.85
C ALA A 309 -14.77 22.89 26.52
N THR A 310 -15.48 22.70 27.64
CA THR A 310 -15.47 21.43 28.37
C THR A 310 -15.83 20.25 27.45
N PRO A 311 -14.93 19.25 27.32
CA PRO A 311 -15.17 18.08 26.47
C PRO A 311 -16.36 17.24 26.97
N PRO A 312 -17.10 16.56 26.06
CA PRO A 312 -18.14 15.63 26.45
C PRO A 312 -17.57 14.43 27.23
N PRO A 313 -18.39 13.72 28.03
CA PRO A 313 -17.92 12.52 28.71
C PRO A 313 -17.54 11.43 27.70
N GLY A 314 -16.49 10.67 28.03
CA GLY A 314 -16.08 9.48 27.26
C GLY A 314 -15.09 9.74 26.11
N VAL A 315 -14.62 10.97 25.92
CA VAL A 315 -13.42 11.27 25.12
C VAL A 315 -12.20 11.37 26.03
N GLU A 316 -11.03 11.06 25.48
CA GLU A 316 -9.77 10.96 26.22
C GLU A 316 -8.81 12.10 25.91
N GLY A 317 -9.01 12.80 24.79
CA GLY A 317 -8.12 13.88 24.36
C GLY A 317 -8.61 14.64 23.12
N ILE A 318 -7.79 15.56 22.63
CA ILE A 318 -7.96 16.27 21.35
C ILE A 318 -6.67 16.17 20.54
N SER A 319 -6.79 15.97 19.24
CA SER A 319 -5.73 16.08 18.24
C SER A 319 -5.93 17.34 17.41
N MET A 320 -4.84 18.04 17.10
CA MET A 320 -4.82 19.21 16.22
C MET A 320 -4.02 18.90 14.94
N LEU A 321 -4.66 19.09 13.79
CA LEU A 321 -3.98 19.13 12.50
C LEU A 321 -3.70 20.58 12.11
N VAL A 322 -2.54 20.79 11.50
CA VAL A 322 -2.28 21.97 10.69
C VAL A 322 -1.74 21.52 9.34
N ASP A 323 -2.42 21.94 8.28
CA ASP A 323 -2.11 21.61 6.89
C ASP A 323 -2.09 20.09 6.65
N ASP A 324 -3.12 19.42 7.16
CA ASP A 324 -3.31 17.96 7.07
C ASP A 324 -2.21 17.13 7.77
N VAL A 325 -1.43 17.75 8.67
CA VAL A 325 -0.38 17.10 9.47
C VAL A 325 -0.70 17.23 10.96
N GLU A 326 -0.61 16.14 11.72
CA GLU A 326 -0.81 16.18 13.17
C GLU A 326 0.32 16.97 13.83
N ARG A 327 0.00 18.05 14.54
CA ARG A 327 0.99 18.95 15.16
C ARG A 327 1.02 18.90 16.68
N ASP A 328 -0.09 18.50 17.28
CA ASP A 328 -0.15 18.32 18.72
C ASP A 328 -1.33 17.40 19.08
N ARG A 329 -1.21 16.74 20.23
CA ARG A 329 -2.25 15.90 20.80
C ARG A 329 -2.19 16.00 22.32
N VAL A 330 -3.34 16.23 22.94
CA VAL A 330 -3.47 16.35 24.40
C VAL A 330 -4.40 15.28 24.92
N TYR A 331 -4.03 14.61 26.01
CA TYR A 331 -4.92 13.70 26.75
C TYR A 331 -5.38 14.33 28.07
N PHE A 332 -6.67 14.26 28.36
CA PHE A 332 -7.28 14.91 29.52
C PHE A 332 -6.96 14.24 30.86
N ARG A 333 -6.52 12.97 30.83
CA ARG A 333 -6.18 12.21 32.04
C ARG A 333 -4.80 12.52 32.58
N ASP A 334 -3.98 13.25 31.85
CA ASP A 334 -2.64 13.62 32.29
C ASP A 334 -2.76 14.74 33.32
N GLY A 335 -2.19 14.57 34.53
CA GLY A 335 -2.23 15.57 35.62
C GLY A 335 -1.56 16.92 35.30
N HIS A 336 -1.00 17.04 34.10
CA HIS A 336 -0.39 18.23 33.51
C HIS A 336 -0.95 18.52 32.11
N ALA A 337 -2.18 18.06 31.79
CA ALA A 337 -2.79 18.27 30.49
C ALA A 337 -2.79 19.76 30.14
N LYS A 338 -2.19 20.10 29.00
CA LYS A 338 -2.30 21.45 28.43
C LYS A 338 -3.78 21.78 28.25
N ASP A 339 -4.15 23.03 28.49
CA ASP A 339 -5.51 23.55 28.27
C ASP A 339 -5.65 24.27 26.92
N SER A 340 -4.60 24.24 26.11
CA SER A 340 -4.48 25.00 24.88
C SER A 340 -3.55 24.34 23.86
N PHE A 341 -3.80 24.64 22.58
CA PHE A 341 -2.89 24.38 21.47
C PHE A 341 -2.26 25.70 21.01
N PHE A 342 -0.96 25.68 20.77
CA PHE A 342 -0.21 26.82 20.27
C PHE A 342 0.36 26.49 18.90
N TRP A 343 0.10 27.35 17.91
CA TRP A 343 0.69 27.24 16.58
C TRP A 343 1.42 28.53 16.20
N LYS A 344 2.64 28.36 15.70
CA LYS A 344 3.49 29.45 15.20
C LYS A 344 3.64 29.29 13.70
N ARG A 345 3.29 30.33 12.94
CA ARG A 345 3.33 30.28 11.48
C ARG A 345 4.74 29.99 10.97
N GLY A 346 4.86 29.08 10.01
CA GLY A 346 6.13 28.82 9.32
C GLY A 346 6.48 29.94 8.32
N PRO A 347 7.76 30.21 8.03
CA PRO A 347 8.18 31.26 7.10
C PRO A 347 7.75 31.00 5.64
N GLN A 348 7.32 29.78 5.31
CA GLN A 348 6.92 29.35 3.97
C GLN A 348 5.40 29.15 3.84
N ALA A 349 4.62 29.43 4.89
CA ALA A 349 3.16 29.24 4.87
C ALA A 349 2.48 30.33 4.04
N PHE A 350 1.53 29.96 3.17
CA PHE A 350 0.64 30.89 2.47
C PHE A 350 -0.73 31.02 3.13
N VAL A 351 -1.10 30.00 3.89
CA VAL A 351 -2.36 29.82 4.61
C VAL A 351 -2.15 28.60 5.51
N ASP A 352 -2.78 28.59 6.69
CA ASP A 352 -2.80 27.42 7.56
C ASP A 352 -4.24 26.89 7.65
N TYR A 353 -4.46 25.63 7.29
CA TYR A 353 -5.73 24.92 7.48
C TYR A 353 -5.68 24.14 8.78
N ILE A 354 -6.53 24.50 9.73
CA ILE A 354 -6.46 23.98 11.09
C ILE A 354 -7.73 23.18 11.39
N ARG A 355 -7.54 21.96 11.90
CA ARG A 355 -8.64 21.03 12.22
C ARG A 355 -8.42 20.41 13.59
N PHE A 356 -9.52 20.04 14.25
CA PHE A 356 -9.48 19.43 15.57
C PHE A 356 -10.34 18.18 15.60
N GLY A 357 -9.88 17.14 16.30
CA GLY A 357 -10.63 15.90 16.45
C GLY A 357 -10.53 15.37 17.87
N TYR A 358 -11.63 14.83 18.40
CA TYR A 358 -11.60 14.14 19.70
C TYR A 358 -10.88 12.80 19.56
N VAL A 359 -10.11 12.45 20.59
CA VAL A 359 -9.41 11.16 20.70
C VAL A 359 -10.19 10.26 21.65
N LYS A 360 -10.38 9.01 21.27
CA LYS A 360 -10.98 7.96 22.10
C LYS A 360 -10.37 6.60 21.74
N ASP A 361 -10.03 5.82 22.75
CA ASP A 361 -9.42 4.49 22.57
C ASP A 361 -8.12 4.57 21.74
N GLY A 362 -7.35 5.66 21.92
CA GLY A 362 -6.10 5.94 21.20
C GLY A 362 -6.24 6.44 19.76
N ALA A 363 -7.45 6.52 19.21
CA ALA A 363 -7.72 6.94 17.83
C ALA A 363 -8.53 8.24 17.78
N VAL A 364 -8.36 9.02 16.70
CA VAL A 364 -9.18 10.21 16.44
C VAL A 364 -10.54 9.75 15.89
N LEU A 365 -11.61 10.31 16.42
CA LEU A 365 -12.98 9.97 16.02
C LEU A 365 -13.33 10.56 14.65
N LYS A 366 -13.24 11.89 14.53
CA LYS A 366 -13.52 12.68 13.33
C LYS A 366 -12.81 14.02 13.48
N TYR A 367 -12.17 14.49 12.42
CA TYR A 367 -11.69 15.87 12.36
C TYR A 367 -12.81 16.83 11.96
N SER A 368 -12.79 18.02 12.55
CA SER A 368 -13.66 19.12 12.14
C SER A 368 -13.43 19.50 10.67
N PRO A 369 -14.38 20.23 10.07
CA PRO A 369 -14.07 21.06 8.90
C PRO A 369 -12.85 21.94 9.16
N ALA A 370 -12.15 22.33 8.10
CA ALA A 370 -11.02 23.25 8.23
C ALA A 370 -11.52 24.62 8.68
N GLY A 371 -10.84 25.19 9.67
CA GLY A 371 -10.76 26.64 9.77
C GLY A 371 -9.51 27.16 9.06
N THR A 372 -9.60 28.35 8.51
CA THR A 372 -8.52 28.95 7.71
C THR A 372 -7.92 30.14 8.45
N TRP A 373 -6.63 30.08 8.70
CA TRP A 373 -5.84 31.20 9.21
C TRP A 373 -5.04 31.83 8.07
N LEU A 374 -5.39 33.06 7.72
CA LEU A 374 -4.86 33.79 6.57
C LEU A 374 -3.58 34.56 6.95
N LEU A 375 -2.81 34.96 5.93
CA LEU A 375 -1.58 35.74 6.09
C LEU A 375 -1.78 37.11 6.72
N ASN A 376 -2.97 37.71 6.57
CA ASN A 376 -3.34 38.96 7.22
C ASN A 376 -3.80 38.77 8.68
N ASP A 377 -3.40 37.64 9.29
CA ASP A 377 -3.75 37.22 10.64
C ASP A 377 -5.26 37.07 10.90
N THR A 378 -6.10 37.05 9.85
CA THR A 378 -7.53 36.80 9.99
C THR A 378 -7.80 35.31 10.14
N TRP A 379 -8.56 34.96 11.18
CA TRP A 379 -9.12 33.62 11.39
C TRP A 379 -10.56 33.59 10.90
N THR A 380 -10.93 32.55 10.17
CA THR A 380 -12.27 32.41 9.56
C THR A 380 -13.23 31.52 10.38
N GLY A 381 -12.79 31.02 11.53
CA GLY A 381 -13.56 30.05 12.30
C GLY A 381 -13.49 28.64 11.73
N ILE A 382 -14.06 27.67 12.44
CA ILE A 382 -14.32 26.33 11.93
C ILE A 382 -15.70 26.39 11.26
N SER A 383 -15.75 26.29 9.93
CA SER A 383 -17.02 26.35 9.22
C SER A 383 -17.96 25.22 9.65
N ALA A 384 -19.20 25.54 9.99
CA ALA A 384 -20.22 24.51 10.23
C ALA A 384 -20.64 23.93 8.87
N ASN A 385 -20.06 22.77 8.50
CA ASN A 385 -20.38 21.97 7.32
C ASN A 385 -20.74 22.77 6.05
N ALA A 386 -19.75 23.03 5.19
CA ALA A 386 -20.02 23.18 3.76
C ALA A 386 -20.31 21.78 3.17
N ALA A 387 -21.52 21.28 3.38
CA ALA A 387 -21.98 20.08 2.69
C ALA A 387 -22.09 20.39 1.18
N ALA A 388 -21.30 19.63 0.39
CA ALA A 388 -21.47 19.31 -1.02
C ALA A 388 -22.30 20.29 -1.88
N SER A 389 -21.61 21.06 -2.72
CA SER A 389 -22.15 21.52 -4.01
C SER A 389 -21.73 20.57 -5.12
#